data_AF-A0A938K9N8-F1
#
_entry.id   AF-A0A938K9N8-F1
#
_cell.length_a   1.000
_cell.length_b   1.000
_cell.length_c   1.000
_cell.angle_alpha   90.00
_cell.angle_beta   90.00
_cell.angle_gamma   90.00
#
_symmetry.space_group_name_H-M   'P 1'
#
loop_
_entity.id
_entity.type
_entity.pdbx_description
1 polymer ?
#
loop_
_entity_poly.entity_id
_entity_poly.type
_entity_poly.pdbx_seq_one_letter_code
_entity_poly.pdbx_strand_id
1 'polypeptide(L)'
;MAAPIGPYTPVVRAGDWIIVSGQLGLRDGSLVAGGVKAQTTQAIANLRTQLDSVGAKLSDVKKTLCFLTDMDTFATFNEAYVAGFGSHRPARSTIGVASLPANGVVEIEAWAYVPAVQTDTKPTAKKPSAKQPPAKKK
;
A
#
# COMPACT_ATOMS: atom_id res chain seq x y z
N MET A 1 8.89 -1.48 -11.62
CA MET A 1 7.83 -0.60 -11.08
C MET A 1 8.05 0.79 -11.62
N ALA A 2 6.99 1.50 -12.01
CA ALA A 2 7.10 2.89 -12.45
C ALA A 2 7.51 3.79 -11.27
N ALA A 3 8.29 4.84 -11.54
CA ALA A 3 8.64 5.82 -10.53
C ALA A 3 7.38 6.58 -10.04
N PRO A 4 7.32 6.97 -8.75
CA PRO A 4 6.23 7.81 -8.24
C PRO A 4 6.13 9.13 -9.02
N ILE A 5 4.91 9.65 -9.19
CA ILE A 5 4.68 10.96 -9.84
C ILE A 5 5.02 12.13 -8.88
N GLY A 6 5.17 11.86 -7.58
CA GLY A 6 5.48 12.87 -6.57
C GLY A 6 6.38 12.34 -5.46
N PRO A 7 6.70 13.18 -4.44
CA PRO A 7 7.64 12.85 -3.38
C PRO A 7 7.01 11.97 -2.29
N TYR A 8 6.63 10.73 -2.63
CA TYR A 8 6.04 9.77 -1.70
C TYR A 8 6.58 8.35 -1.91
N THR A 9 6.43 7.52 -0.90
CA THR A 9 6.76 6.09 -0.95
C THR A 9 5.53 5.29 -1.38
N PRO A 10 5.58 4.50 -2.48
CA PRO A 10 4.41 3.77 -2.98
C PRO A 10 3.77 2.79 -1.99
N VAL A 11 4.59 2.15 -1.16
CA VAL A 11 4.16 1.21 -0.14
C VAL A 11 5.13 1.25 1.03
N VAL A 12 4.60 1.27 2.25
CA VAL A 12 5.39 1.28 3.49
C VAL A 12 4.84 0.27 4.48
N ARG A 13 5.75 -0.34 5.25
CA ARG A 13 5.38 -1.19 6.39
C ARG A 13 5.52 -0.39 7.69
N ALA A 14 4.49 -0.46 8.52
CA ALA A 14 4.42 0.14 9.84
C ALA A 14 3.93 -0.92 10.85
N GLY A 15 4.88 -1.70 11.39
CA GLY A 15 4.56 -2.87 12.22
C GLY A 15 3.81 -3.95 11.43
N ASP A 16 2.64 -4.34 11.92
CA ASP A 16 1.76 -5.31 11.26
C ASP A 16 0.96 -4.72 10.08
N TRP A 17 0.97 -3.40 9.92
CA TRP A 17 0.26 -2.73 8.85
C TRP A 17 1.16 -2.47 7.65
N ILE A 18 0.57 -2.60 6.47
CA ILE A 18 1.15 -2.23 5.18
C ILE A 18 0.21 -1.19 4.58
N ILE A 19 0.76 -0.02 4.27
CA ILE A 19 0.01 1.13 3.78
C ILE A 19 0.48 1.37 2.34
N VAL A 20 -0.46 1.30 1.40
CA VAL A 20 -0.20 1.50 -0.03
C VAL A 20 -0.79 2.86 -0.42
N SER A 21 0.03 3.73 -0.98
CA SER A 21 -0.42 5.02 -1.51
C SER A 21 -1.49 4.84 -2.59
N GLY A 22 -2.17 5.91 -2.96
CA GLY A 22 -3.17 5.88 -4.03
C GLY A 22 -2.61 5.32 -5.34
N GLN A 23 -3.31 4.33 -5.88
CA GLN A 23 -2.99 3.68 -7.13
C GLN A 23 -3.92 4.20 -8.23
N LEU A 24 -3.34 4.88 -9.21
CA LEU A 24 -4.01 5.27 -10.45
C LEU A 24 -3.97 4.12 -11.47
N GLY A 25 -4.81 4.23 -12.50
CA GLY A 25 -4.82 3.33 -13.65
C GLY A 25 -3.65 3.50 -14.61
N LEU A 26 -2.43 3.67 -14.09
CA LEU A 26 -1.22 3.90 -14.89
C LEU A 26 -0.60 2.57 -15.34
N ARG A 27 -0.12 2.54 -16.58
CA ARG A 27 0.76 1.51 -17.12
C ARG A 27 1.89 2.22 -17.86
N ASP A 28 3.13 1.88 -17.53
CA ASP A 28 4.33 2.48 -18.14
C ASP A 28 4.34 4.01 -18.11
N GLY A 29 3.85 4.60 -17.01
CA GLY A 29 3.81 6.05 -16.78
C GLY A 29 2.63 6.78 -17.41
N SER A 30 1.74 6.11 -18.15
CA SER A 30 0.56 6.71 -18.79
C SER A 30 -0.74 6.06 -18.35
N LEU A 31 -1.85 6.81 -18.34
CA LEU A 31 -3.16 6.23 -18.02
C LEU A 31 -3.59 5.27 -19.13
N VAL A 32 -4.15 4.13 -18.74
CA VAL A 32 -4.75 3.21 -19.70
C VAL A 32 -6.03 3.82 -20.30
N ALA A 33 -6.23 3.61 -21.60
CA ALA A 33 -7.47 3.96 -22.28
C ALA A 33 -8.63 3.04 -21.85
N GLY A 34 -9.88 3.49 -22.03
CA GLY A 34 -11.08 2.73 -21.67
C GLY A 34 -11.79 3.20 -20.39
N GLY A 35 -11.46 4.41 -19.91
CA GLY A 35 -12.17 5.09 -18.83
C GLY A 35 -12.09 4.36 -17.48
N VAL A 36 -13.11 4.58 -16.65
CA VAL A 36 -13.16 4.10 -15.26
C VAL A 36 -12.94 2.60 -15.12
N LYS A 37 -13.50 1.77 -16.02
CA LYS A 37 -13.39 0.30 -15.96
C LYS A 37 -11.94 -0.15 -16.15
N ALA A 38 -11.31 0.34 -17.21
CA ALA A 38 -9.92 0.00 -17.53
C ALA A 38 -8.96 0.55 -16.48
N GLN A 39 -9.15 1.79 -16.06
CA GLN A 39 -8.31 2.40 -15.03
C GLN A 39 -8.47 1.74 -13.66
N THR A 40 -9.68 1.33 -13.27
CA THR A 40 -9.91 0.57 -12.01
C THR A 40 -9.19 -0.77 -12.06
N THR A 41 -9.30 -1.48 -13.18
CA THR A 41 -8.62 -2.77 -13.39
C THR A 41 -7.10 -2.60 -13.26
N GLN A 42 -6.55 -1.57 -13.89
CA GLN A 42 -5.11 -1.29 -13.81
C GLN A 42 -4.69 -0.82 -12.41
N ALA A 43 -5.49 0.02 -11.73
CA ALA A 43 -5.21 0.47 -10.38
C ALA A 43 -5.13 -0.71 -9.38
N ILE A 44 -6.02 -1.70 -9.51
CA ILE A 44 -5.96 -2.92 -8.68
C ILE A 44 -4.74 -3.78 -9.03
N ALA A 45 -4.36 -3.88 -10.30
CA ALA A 45 -3.12 -4.56 -10.70
C ALA A 45 -1.86 -3.87 -10.13
N ASN A 46 -1.85 -2.54 -10.12
CA ASN A 46 -0.79 -1.75 -9.51
C ASN A 46 -0.75 -1.96 -7.99
N LEU A 47 -1.91 -1.89 -7.33
CA LEU A 47 -2.05 -2.21 -5.90
C LEU A 47 -1.47 -3.59 -5.57
N ARG A 48 -1.83 -4.62 -6.34
CA ARG A 48 -1.29 -5.96 -6.19
C ARG A 48 0.24 -5.96 -6.31
N THR A 49 0.78 -5.31 -7.32
CA THR A 49 2.23 -5.21 -7.52
C THR A 49 2.93 -4.57 -6.32
N GLN A 50 2.35 -3.52 -5.72
CA GLN A 50 2.91 -2.89 -4.52
C GLN A 50 2.88 -3.83 -3.31
N LEU A 51 1.76 -4.51 -3.08
CA LEU A 51 1.65 -5.50 -1.99
C LEU A 51 2.65 -6.65 -2.17
N ASP A 52 2.74 -7.21 -3.37
CA ASP A 52 3.65 -8.31 -3.69
C ASP A 52 5.12 -7.90 -3.45
N SER A 53 5.48 -6.63 -3.71
CA SER A 53 6.84 -6.10 -3.49
C SER A 53 7.30 -6.11 -2.03
N VAL A 54 6.35 -6.20 -1.08
CA VAL A 54 6.61 -6.27 0.37
C VAL A 54 6.13 -7.58 0.99
N GLY A 55 5.87 -8.60 0.17
CA GLY A 55 5.47 -9.93 0.61
C GLY A 55 4.03 -10.04 1.12
N ALA A 56 3.19 -9.06 0.80
CA ALA A 56 1.75 -9.10 1.07
C ALA A 56 0.97 -9.48 -0.20
N LYS A 57 -0.32 -9.72 -0.04
CA LYS A 57 -1.23 -10.10 -1.13
C LYS A 57 -2.55 -9.35 -1.00
N LEU A 58 -3.31 -9.32 -2.09
CA LEU A 58 -4.58 -8.57 -2.15
C LEU A 58 -5.60 -9.01 -1.07
N SER A 59 -5.56 -10.29 -0.66
CA SER A 59 -6.39 -10.83 0.44
C SER A 59 -6.05 -10.26 1.83
N ASP A 60 -4.88 -9.65 1.98
CA ASP A 60 -4.45 -9.05 3.24
C ASP A 60 -5.02 -7.63 3.41
N VAL A 61 -5.53 -7.01 2.34
CA VAL A 61 -6.15 -5.67 2.36
C VAL A 61 -7.39 -5.68 3.25
N LYS A 62 -7.44 -4.82 4.26
CA LYS A 62 -8.58 -4.71 5.19
C LYS A 62 -9.43 -3.47 4.93
N LYS A 63 -8.82 -2.41 4.40
CA LYS A 63 -9.50 -1.17 4.05
C LYS A 63 -9.02 -0.65 2.69
N THR A 64 -9.95 -0.17 1.88
CA THR A 64 -9.65 0.69 0.73
C THR A 64 -10.34 2.04 0.84
N LEU A 65 -9.69 3.11 0.40
CA LEU A 65 -10.31 4.41 0.14
C LEU A 65 -10.25 4.65 -1.37
N CYS A 66 -11.40 4.87 -1.98
CA CYS A 66 -11.52 4.99 -3.44
C CYS A 66 -12.03 6.38 -3.79
N PHE A 67 -11.38 6.99 -4.78
CA PHE A 67 -11.72 8.33 -5.26
C PHE A 67 -12.17 8.22 -6.71
N LEU A 68 -13.30 8.82 -7.03
CA LEU A 68 -13.83 8.92 -8.40
C LEU A 68 -13.98 10.40 -8.78
N THR A 69 -13.60 10.76 -10.00
CA THR A 69 -13.85 12.13 -10.50
C THR A 69 -15.29 12.32 -10.97
N ASP A 70 -16.01 11.23 -11.22
CA ASP A 70 -17.39 11.21 -11.66
C ASP A 70 -18.15 10.10 -10.93
N MET A 71 -19.12 10.47 -10.10
CA MET A 71 -19.91 9.52 -9.32
C MET A 71 -20.95 8.77 -10.13
N ASP A 72 -21.31 9.23 -11.35
CA ASP A 72 -22.20 8.49 -12.24
C ASP A 72 -21.53 7.19 -12.73
N THR A 73 -20.21 7.10 -12.65
CA THR A 73 -19.44 5.90 -12.99
C THR A 73 -19.38 4.84 -11.88
N PHE A 74 -20.00 5.06 -10.72
CA PHE A 74 -19.85 4.21 -9.54
C PHE A 74 -20.22 2.74 -9.78
N ALA A 75 -21.27 2.47 -10.58
CA ALA A 75 -21.64 1.10 -10.94
C ALA A 75 -20.55 0.40 -11.75
N THR A 76 -20.04 1.06 -12.80
CA THR A 76 -18.95 0.56 -13.66
C THR A 76 -17.65 0.35 -12.86
N PHE A 77 -17.33 1.25 -11.94
CA PHE A 77 -16.24 1.08 -10.98
C PHE A 77 -16.42 -0.18 -10.14
N ASN A 78 -17.62 -0.42 -9.59
CA ASN A 78 -17.90 -1.58 -8.73
C ASN A 78 -17.74 -2.91 -9.45
N GLU A 79 -18.14 -3.02 -10.72
CA GLU A 79 -17.92 -4.22 -11.52
C GLU A 79 -16.43 -4.56 -11.65
N ALA A 80 -15.62 -3.57 -12.03
CA ALA A 80 -14.17 -3.74 -12.16
C ALA A 80 -13.51 -4.01 -10.81
N TYR A 81 -13.97 -3.35 -9.75
CA TYR A 81 -13.48 -3.56 -8.39
C TYR A 81 -13.73 -4.99 -7.92
N VAL A 82 -14.96 -5.50 -8.10
CA VAL A 82 -15.33 -6.88 -7.76
C VAL A 82 -14.50 -7.88 -8.55
N ALA A 83 -14.34 -7.66 -9.86
CA ALA A 83 -13.51 -8.53 -10.70
C ALA A 83 -12.04 -8.56 -10.23
N GLY A 84 -11.49 -7.40 -9.83
CA GLY A 84 -10.11 -7.30 -9.36
C GLY A 84 -9.86 -7.93 -7.98
N PHE A 85 -10.81 -7.77 -7.04
CA PHE A 85 -10.69 -8.34 -5.69
C PHE A 85 -11.21 -9.79 -5.56
N GLY A 86 -11.86 -10.33 -6.60
CA GLY A 86 -12.39 -11.70 -6.59
C GLY A 86 -13.49 -11.88 -5.52
N SER A 87 -13.31 -12.80 -4.57
CA SER A 87 -14.22 -12.99 -3.43
C SER A 87 -13.88 -12.11 -2.23
N HIS A 88 -12.71 -11.47 -2.20
CA HIS A 88 -12.26 -10.67 -1.06
C HIS A 88 -13.01 -9.34 -1.01
N ARG A 89 -13.46 -8.92 0.19
CA ARG A 89 -14.26 -7.70 0.39
C ARG A 89 -13.69 -6.88 1.55
N PRO A 90 -12.67 -6.04 1.30
CA PRO A 90 -12.19 -5.09 2.30
C PRO A 90 -13.31 -4.13 2.73
N ALA A 91 -13.21 -3.58 3.94
CA ALA A 91 -13.97 -2.38 4.29
C ALA A 91 -13.65 -1.29 3.26
N ARG A 92 -14.65 -0.48 2.87
CA ARG A 92 -14.48 0.48 1.78
C ARG A 92 -15.23 1.78 2.05
N SER A 93 -14.59 2.87 1.67
CA SER A 93 -15.24 4.17 1.47
C SER A 93 -14.98 4.60 0.03
N THR A 94 -15.98 5.18 -0.62
CA THR A 94 -15.85 5.75 -1.97
C THR A 94 -16.44 7.15 -1.97
N ILE A 95 -15.69 8.11 -2.50
CA ILE A 95 -16.09 9.52 -2.55
C ILE A 95 -15.83 10.11 -3.94
N GLY A 96 -16.62 11.13 -4.27
CA GLY A 96 -16.38 12.00 -5.42
C GLY A 96 -15.32 13.05 -5.11
N VAL A 97 -14.42 13.32 -6.06
CA VAL A 97 -13.39 14.36 -5.97
C VAL A 97 -13.38 15.22 -7.23
N ALA A 98 -12.87 16.45 -7.14
CA ALA A 98 -12.85 17.37 -8.28
C ALA A 98 -11.88 16.93 -9.39
N SER A 99 -10.73 16.37 -9.03
CA SER A 99 -9.72 15.89 -9.97
C SER A 99 -8.73 14.94 -9.29
N LEU A 100 -7.98 14.20 -10.09
CA LEU A 100 -6.90 13.30 -9.67
C LEU A 100 -5.61 13.60 -10.46
N PRO A 101 -4.43 13.22 -9.95
CA PRO A 101 -3.18 13.36 -10.69
C PRO A 101 -3.22 12.67 -12.06
N ALA A 102 -2.42 13.18 -13.00
CA ALA A 102 -2.36 12.71 -14.39
C ALA A 102 -3.71 12.71 -15.15
N ASN A 103 -4.74 13.41 -14.65
CA ASN A 103 -6.12 13.36 -15.14
C ASN A 103 -6.75 11.95 -15.05
N GLY A 104 -6.38 11.19 -14.01
CA GLY A 104 -7.03 9.92 -13.71
C GLY A 104 -8.50 10.10 -13.39
N VAL A 105 -9.30 9.05 -13.63
CA VAL A 105 -10.73 9.06 -13.26
C VAL A 105 -11.05 8.19 -12.04
N VAL A 106 -10.05 7.43 -11.58
CA VAL A 106 -10.13 6.59 -10.37
C VAL A 106 -8.76 6.47 -9.71
N GLU A 107 -8.74 6.55 -8.39
CA GLU A 107 -7.57 6.29 -7.55
C GLU A 107 -7.97 5.39 -6.36
N ILE A 108 -7.14 4.39 -6.03
CA ILE A 108 -7.42 3.43 -4.94
C ILE A 108 -6.25 3.39 -3.96
N GLU A 109 -6.47 3.86 -2.74
CA GLU A 109 -5.58 3.66 -1.60
C GLU A 109 -5.97 2.37 -0.84
N ALA A 110 -5.00 1.70 -0.22
CA ALA A 110 -5.26 0.48 0.55
C ALA A 110 -4.40 0.34 1.81
N TRP A 111 -5.00 -0.27 2.83
CA TRP A 111 -4.33 -0.72 4.05
C TRP A 111 -4.48 -2.22 4.16
N ALA A 112 -3.35 -2.93 4.29
CA ALA A 112 -3.27 -4.36 4.47
C ALA A 112 -2.71 -4.70 5.86
N TYR A 113 -3.18 -5.82 6.42
CA TYR A 113 -2.75 -6.31 7.72
C TYR A 113 -2.03 -7.65 7.55
N VAL A 114 -0.74 -7.66 7.88
CA VAL A 114 0.13 -8.84 7.85
C VAL A 114 0.98 -8.81 9.12
N PRO A 115 0.65 -9.65 10.13
CA PRO A 115 1.43 -9.74 11.36
C PRO A 115 2.91 -9.89 11.06
N ALA A 116 3.74 -8.99 11.60
CA ALA A 116 5.17 -9.17 11.55
C ALA A 116 5.53 -10.35 12.44
N VAL A 117 6.31 -11.29 11.93
CA VAL A 117 6.90 -12.33 12.80
C VAL A 117 7.82 -11.59 13.77
N GLN A 118 7.47 -11.58 15.06
CA GLN A 118 8.38 -11.12 16.09
C GLN A 118 9.57 -12.06 16.09
N THR A 119 10.71 -11.64 15.54
CA THR A 119 11.97 -12.25 15.89
C THR A 119 12.23 -11.83 17.34
N ASP A 120 12.12 -12.77 18.28
CA ASP A 120 12.54 -12.59 19.67
C ASP A 120 14.06 -12.35 19.75
N THR A 121 14.53 -11.21 19.26
CA THR A 121 15.86 -10.72 19.61
C THR A 121 15.75 -10.07 20.98
N LYS A 122 15.77 -10.92 22.01
CA LYS A 122 16.11 -10.50 23.37
C LYS A 122 17.39 -9.67 23.30
N PRO A 123 17.43 -8.43 23.82
CA PRO A 123 18.67 -7.69 23.92
C PRO A 123 19.60 -8.48 24.85
N THR A 124 20.70 -9.00 24.32
CA THR A 124 21.77 -9.57 25.14
C THR A 124 22.31 -8.43 26.00
N ALA A 125 22.01 -8.48 27.30
CA ALA A 125 22.51 -7.54 28.28
C ALA A 125 24.04 -7.45 28.17
N LYS A 126 24.55 -6.26 27.85
CA LYS A 126 25.99 -5.96 27.97
C LYS A 126 26.40 -6.24 29.41
N LYS A 127 27.21 -7.28 29.60
CA LYS A 127 27.88 -7.57 30.87
C LYS A 127 28.69 -6.33 31.29
N PRO A 128 28.59 -5.83 32.54
CA PRO A 128 29.38 -4.69 32.96
C PRO A 128 30.87 -5.04 32.87
N SER A 129 31.65 -4.17 32.20
CA SER A 129 33.10 -4.29 32.15
C SER A 129 33.67 -4.29 33.57
N ALA A 130 34.47 -5.31 33.89
CA ALA A 130 35.13 -5.44 35.18
C ALA A 130 36.11 -4.27 35.36
N LYS A 131 35.94 -3.51 36.45
CA LYS A 131 36.93 -2.51 36.88
C LYS A 131 38.24 -3.24 37.21
N GLN A 132 39.31 -2.85 36.51
CA GLN A 132 40.68 -3.26 36.79
C GLN A 132 41.13 -2.61 38.13
N PRO A 133 41.75 -3.35 39.07
CA PRO A 133 42.27 -2.74 40.29
C PRO A 133 43.51 -1.88 40.00
N PRO A 134 43.71 -0.75 40.70
CA PRO A 134 44.90 0.08 40.52
C PRO A 134 46.16 -0.63 41.02
N ALA A 135 47.21 -0.57 40.22
CA ALA A 135 48.54 -1.09 40.52
C ALA A 135 49.11 -0.44 41.79
N LYS A 136 49.56 -1.28 42.75
CA LYS A 136 50.35 -0.84 43.90
C LYS A 136 51.71 -0.34 43.42
N LYS A 137 52.03 0.93 43.69
CA LYS A 137 53.40 1.45 43.70
C LYS A 137 53.98 1.26 45.11
N LYS A 138 54.96 0.37 45.24
CA LYS A 138 56.21 0.50 46.01
C LYS A 138 56.96 -0.82 45.96
#